data_AF-A0A9W9HLQ9-F1
#
_entry.id   AF-A0A9W9HLQ9-F1
#
_cell.length_a   1.000
_cell.length_b   1.000
_cell.length_c   1.000
_cell.angle_alpha   90.00
_cell.angle_beta   90.00
_cell.angle_gamma   90.00
#
_symmetry.space_group_name_H-M   'P 1'
#
loop_
_entity.id
_entity.type
_entity.pdbx_description
1 polymer ?
#
loop_
_entity_poly.entity_id
_entity_poly.type
_entity_poly.pdbx_seq_one_letter_code
_entity_poly.pdbx_strand_id
1 'polypeptide(L)'
;MAAQSGLHNLMSDFQGEAGPGPRVVLNGHIDVIPVPENMDHWTRDPWSGDVENGRIHGRGVDKARWGGDVMLSTEPSGSTVQKGTLRLSGTVTTTGALGAYLNLSQGAIQTANSFLSEVVETVESIEPTPPPKIGRHMKNPETLVAVDEAMGPESSTVIAKPTVNIGTIQDGLEVNMIPEQCIFEIDIRLPIGLDANAVMAVIEPVIPNYPDARIELRKQEAHLMENVALVCGSRPAIIPSMDATDCKYYRYARRYVFGGHRLQPAKDCLISLPNRAATPNSIVMVVPYLPQHEEAEHLHLEPAIPPFAGRLGGNQDFIVDRHDPKNVEVLERVPDAAPCMTLAEIFDLRAFVLPPADAHVARYLVANSGEVVASFINVFISCWVTTHPLSKTTSPTTEAGVYATVTFFSPLFGGITNLLLTPLLIYTFSPSSGGHISPTITLATFFARIISFPRMVLYLAGQTLGGAFAGLAMHSAYGSRQFTVGGCHIDTSMVDANSGLVIEFVACLALIFLAFGTALDPRQANVFGHATSPWFVGIALAIVSWGTAFTREGYIGASLNPARCLGAYVASEFPSYHWIHWIGPLVASVGHGLVYFVDPLWTETRHSA
;
A
#
# COMPACT_ATOMS: atom_id res chain seq x y z
N MET A 1 5.27 12.64 -17.14
CA MET A 1 6.40 13.51 -17.49
C MET A 1 6.39 13.67 -19.01
N ALA A 2 6.47 14.92 -19.48
CA ALA A 2 6.22 15.46 -20.82
C ALA A 2 5.66 14.52 -21.90
N ALA A 3 4.40 14.74 -22.29
CA ALA A 3 3.69 14.01 -23.35
C ALA A 3 3.95 14.58 -24.77
N GLN A 4 4.82 15.59 -24.92
CA GLN A 4 5.11 16.25 -26.19
C GLN A 4 6.60 16.24 -26.54
N SER A 5 6.89 15.97 -27.81
CA SER A 5 8.22 16.09 -28.40
C SER A 5 8.71 17.54 -28.33
N GLY A 6 9.91 17.77 -27.79
CA GLY A 6 10.55 19.10 -27.74
C GLY A 6 10.51 19.81 -26.38
N LEU A 7 9.77 19.30 -25.39
CA LEU A 7 9.78 19.79 -24.02
C LEU A 7 10.69 18.91 -23.15
N HIS A 8 11.67 19.53 -22.48
CA HIS A 8 12.62 18.84 -21.61
C HIS A 8 12.23 19.00 -20.14
N ASN A 9 12.27 17.90 -19.38
CA ASN A 9 12.12 17.98 -17.92
C ASN A 9 13.48 18.36 -17.30
N LEU A 10 13.50 19.37 -16.43
CA LEU A 10 14.66 19.69 -15.60
C LEU A 10 14.53 18.95 -14.27
N MET A 11 15.52 18.12 -13.93
CA MET A 11 15.58 17.43 -12.63
C MET A 11 16.89 17.81 -11.94
N SER A 12 16.77 18.28 -10.69
CA SER A 12 17.90 18.58 -9.82
C SER A 12 17.60 18.04 -8.44
N ASP A 13 18.62 17.55 -7.74
CA ASP A 13 18.55 17.22 -6.33
C ASP A 13 19.42 18.15 -5.50
N PHE A 14 19.05 18.34 -4.24
CA PHE A 14 19.80 19.11 -3.27
C PHE A 14 19.69 18.42 -1.91
N GLN A 15 20.82 18.31 -1.20
CA GLN A 15 20.87 17.69 0.11
C GLN A 15 20.82 18.79 1.18
N GLY A 16 19.68 18.91 1.87
CA GLY A 16 19.51 19.87 2.97
C GLY A 16 20.29 19.48 4.23
N GLU A 17 20.57 20.47 5.07
CA GLU A 17 21.35 20.30 6.33
C GLU A 17 20.58 19.55 7.44
N ALA A 18 19.27 19.36 7.29
CA ALA A 18 18.38 18.80 8.31
C ALA A 18 18.54 17.28 8.57
N GLY A 19 19.51 16.62 7.93
CA GLY A 19 19.80 15.20 8.13
C GLY A 19 18.90 14.24 7.34
N PRO A 20 18.90 12.94 7.67
CA PRO A 20 18.13 11.93 6.95
C PRO A 20 16.62 12.12 7.17
N GLY A 21 15.89 12.27 6.07
CA GLY A 21 14.43 12.47 6.06
C GLY A 21 13.84 12.14 4.68
N PRO A 22 12.50 12.19 4.54
CA PRO A 22 11.85 11.93 3.27
C PRO A 22 12.31 12.93 2.19
N ARG A 23 12.55 12.44 0.98
CA ARG A 23 12.89 13.29 -0.16
C ARG A 23 11.66 14.08 -0.60
N VAL A 24 11.73 15.40 -0.45
CA VAL A 24 10.73 16.32 -0.98
C VAL A 24 11.01 16.55 -2.46
N VAL A 25 10.07 16.17 -3.32
CA VAL A 25 10.12 16.50 -4.74
C VAL A 25 9.33 17.77 -4.96
N LEU A 26 10.03 18.84 -5.29
CA LEU A 26 9.40 20.08 -5.74
C LEU A 26 9.17 19.95 -7.24
N ASN A 27 7.91 20.01 -7.65
CA ASN A 27 7.54 19.93 -9.06
C ASN A 27 6.92 21.26 -9.48
N GLY A 28 7.35 21.75 -10.63
CA GLY A 28 6.88 22.97 -11.23
C GLY A 28 7.01 22.92 -12.73
N HIS A 29 6.28 23.79 -13.42
CA HIS A 29 6.31 23.86 -14.87
C HIS A 29 6.72 25.28 -15.30
N ILE A 30 7.49 25.37 -16.38
CA ILE A 30 8.09 26.62 -16.90
C ILE A 30 7.38 27.05 -18.20
N ASP A 31 6.66 26.12 -18.83
CA ASP A 31 5.79 26.43 -19.96
C ASP A 31 4.64 27.33 -19.52
N VAL A 32 4.26 28.25 -20.40
CA VAL A 32 3.19 29.21 -20.19
C VAL A 32 2.13 29.04 -21.27
N ILE A 33 0.89 29.44 -20.96
CA ILE A 33 -0.21 29.44 -21.94
C ILE A 33 0.22 30.25 -23.18
N PRO A 34 0.08 29.70 -24.39
CA PRO A 34 0.42 30.40 -25.62
C PRO A 34 -0.21 31.79 -25.69
N VAL A 35 0.57 32.76 -26.17
CA VAL A 35 0.03 34.07 -26.55
C VAL A 35 -0.53 33.92 -27.96
N PRO A 36 -1.80 34.31 -28.22
CA PRO A 36 -2.36 34.30 -29.56
C PRO A 36 -1.52 35.13 -30.53
N GLU A 37 -1.46 34.75 -31.82
CA GLU A 37 -0.73 35.52 -32.84
C GLU A 37 -1.24 36.98 -32.95
N ASN A 38 -2.53 37.20 -32.67
CA ASN A 38 -3.08 38.54 -32.54
C ASN A 38 -2.89 39.09 -31.12
N MET A 39 -2.03 40.10 -31.00
CA MET A 39 -1.69 40.79 -29.74
C MET A 39 -2.51 42.07 -29.48
N ASP A 40 -3.53 42.39 -30.29
CA ASP A 40 -4.36 43.60 -30.19
C ASP A 40 -5.05 43.77 -28.81
N HIS A 41 -5.17 42.67 -28.05
CA HIS A 41 -5.78 42.64 -26.73
C HIS A 41 -4.80 42.83 -25.57
N TRP A 42 -3.51 42.97 -25.85
CA TRP A 42 -2.47 43.22 -24.85
C TRP A 42 -2.08 44.69 -24.82
N THR A 43 -2.08 45.29 -23.62
CA THR A 43 -1.66 46.69 -23.46
C THR A 43 -0.14 46.87 -23.48
N ARG A 44 0.61 45.77 -23.32
CA ARG A 44 2.08 45.69 -23.34
C ARG A 44 2.51 44.38 -23.97
N ASP A 45 3.75 44.31 -24.42
CA ASP A 45 4.33 43.05 -24.89
C ASP A 45 4.25 41.99 -23.77
N PRO A 46 3.53 40.87 -23.98
CA PRO A 46 3.41 39.80 -23.00
C PRO A 46 4.74 39.16 -22.60
N TRP A 47 5.81 39.33 -23.38
CA TRP A 47 7.12 38.74 -23.09
C TRP A 47 8.10 39.74 -22.46
N SER A 48 7.67 40.99 -22.22
CA SER A 48 8.55 42.08 -21.77
C SER A 48 9.12 41.89 -20.36
N GLY A 49 8.31 41.43 -19.41
CA GLY A 49 8.68 41.42 -17.99
C GLY A 49 8.79 42.83 -17.38
N ASP A 50 8.18 43.84 -18.01
CA ASP A 50 8.32 45.26 -17.64
C ASP A 50 7.95 45.53 -16.17
N VAL A 51 8.75 46.35 -15.49
CA VAL A 51 8.52 46.74 -14.09
C VAL A 51 8.18 48.22 -13.99
N GLU A 52 6.96 48.54 -13.54
CA GLU A 52 6.51 49.94 -13.40
C GLU A 52 5.64 50.13 -12.14
N ASN A 53 5.88 51.19 -11.36
CA ASN A 53 5.14 51.46 -10.12
C ASN A 53 5.10 50.27 -9.14
N GLY A 54 6.18 49.49 -9.14
CA GLY A 54 6.29 48.25 -8.38
C GLY A 54 5.46 47.11 -8.95
N ARG A 55 5.16 47.10 -10.24
CA ARG A 55 4.32 46.08 -10.88
C ARG A 55 5.07 45.42 -12.01
N ILE A 56 5.10 44.09 -12.04
CA ILE A 56 5.71 43.31 -13.14
C ILE A 56 4.60 42.96 -14.12
N HIS A 57 4.86 43.17 -15.41
CA HIS A 57 3.95 42.94 -16.53
C HIS A 57 4.50 41.85 -17.45
N GLY A 58 3.71 40.80 -17.73
CA GLY A 58 4.09 39.75 -18.66
C GLY A 58 3.29 38.46 -18.50
N ARG A 59 3.20 37.65 -19.56
CA ARG A 59 2.62 36.30 -19.55
C ARG A 59 3.49 35.38 -18.71
N GLY A 60 2.86 34.61 -17.81
CA GLY A 60 3.56 33.76 -16.84
C GLY A 60 3.86 34.44 -15.50
N VAL A 61 3.53 35.73 -15.35
CA VAL A 61 3.70 36.49 -14.09
C VAL A 61 2.45 36.34 -13.21
N ASP A 62 2.58 35.80 -12.00
CA ASP A 62 1.48 35.64 -11.03
C ASP A 62 1.81 36.28 -9.67
N LYS A 63 0.79 36.81 -8.96
CA LYS A 63 0.81 37.66 -7.76
C LYS A 63 1.40 37.03 -6.48
N ALA A 64 2.28 36.05 -6.59
CA ALA A 64 3.01 35.52 -5.46
C ALA A 64 4.26 36.38 -5.15
N ARG A 65 4.53 36.56 -3.86
CA ARG A 65 5.73 37.26 -3.37
C ARG A 65 6.96 36.41 -3.71
N TRP A 66 7.83 36.88 -4.60
CA TRP A 66 9.12 36.24 -4.82
C TRP A 66 10.24 37.29 -4.85
N GLY A 67 11.20 37.12 -3.95
CA GLY A 67 12.53 37.68 -4.01
C GLY A 67 13.49 36.55 -3.64
N GLY A 68 14.17 35.98 -4.65
CA GLY A 68 15.12 34.89 -4.51
C GLY A 68 15.72 34.50 -5.87
N ASP A 69 16.97 34.03 -5.88
CA ASP A 69 17.78 33.78 -7.08
C ASP A 69 17.38 32.52 -7.89
N VAL A 70 16.33 31.81 -7.49
CA VAL A 70 15.81 30.59 -8.14
C VAL A 70 14.28 30.64 -8.20
N MET A 71 13.70 30.52 -9.39
CA MET A 71 12.25 30.45 -9.62
C MET A 71 11.77 29.00 -9.40
N LEU A 72 10.92 28.79 -8.41
CA LEU A 72 10.21 27.53 -8.14
C LEU A 72 8.71 27.75 -8.44
N SER A 73 8.25 27.39 -9.64
CA SER A 73 6.84 27.52 -10.02
C SER A 73 6.03 26.33 -9.52
N THR A 74 5.65 26.30 -8.24
CA THR A 74 4.57 25.41 -7.79
C THR A 74 3.25 26.05 -8.19
N GLU A 75 2.51 25.40 -9.10
CA GLU A 75 1.16 25.81 -9.48
C GLU A 75 0.32 26.09 -8.22
N PRO A 76 -0.41 27.20 -8.15
CA PRO A 76 -0.84 27.75 -6.89
C PRO A 76 -2.10 26.96 -6.41
N SER A 77 -2.11 26.22 -5.27
CA SER A 77 -3.24 25.53 -4.59
C SER A 77 -3.64 26.16 -3.22
N GLY A 78 -4.75 26.89 -3.09
CA GLY A 78 -5.10 27.57 -1.83
C GLY A 78 -5.52 26.62 -0.70
N SER A 79 -5.82 27.18 0.49
CA SER A 79 -6.50 26.51 1.62
C SER A 79 -7.98 26.20 1.32
N THR A 80 -8.23 25.67 0.13
CA THR A 80 -9.52 25.54 -0.53
C THR A 80 -9.79 24.07 -0.79
N VAL A 81 -10.97 23.60 -0.45
CA VAL A 81 -11.47 22.30 -0.92
C VAL A 81 -11.64 22.38 -2.43
N GLN A 82 -11.18 21.39 -3.19
CA GLN A 82 -11.40 21.36 -4.64
C GLN A 82 -12.70 20.62 -4.96
N LYS A 83 -13.39 21.02 -6.03
CA LYS A 83 -14.35 20.13 -6.68
C LYS A 83 -13.63 18.86 -7.13
N GLY A 84 -14.31 17.72 -7.05
CA GLY A 84 -13.82 16.49 -7.69
C GLY A 84 -13.71 16.68 -9.20
N THR A 85 -12.94 15.83 -9.87
CA THR A 85 -12.84 15.80 -11.34
C THR A 85 -13.17 14.42 -11.83
N LEU A 86 -14.05 14.36 -12.84
CA LEU A 86 -14.36 13.17 -13.60
C LEU A 86 -14.05 13.49 -15.06
N ARG A 87 -13.03 12.83 -15.63
CA ARG A 87 -12.74 12.94 -17.06
C ARG A 87 -13.31 11.75 -17.79
N LEU A 88 -14.03 12.04 -18.87
CA LEU A 88 -14.55 11.03 -19.78
C LEU A 88 -13.96 11.27 -21.17
N SER A 89 -13.34 10.23 -21.72
CA SER A 89 -13.01 10.18 -23.15
C SER A 89 -14.07 9.34 -23.83
N GLY A 90 -14.62 9.84 -24.93
CA GLY A 90 -15.69 9.20 -25.69
C GLY A 90 -15.35 9.03 -27.16
N THR A 91 -15.84 7.93 -27.74
CA THR A 91 -15.79 7.69 -29.18
C THR A 91 -17.20 7.45 -29.69
N VAL A 92 -17.63 8.24 -30.67
CA VAL A 92 -18.87 8.04 -31.44
C VAL A 92 -18.51 7.47 -32.79
N THR A 93 -19.15 6.37 -33.18
CA THR A 93 -18.97 5.77 -34.51
C THR A 93 -20.30 5.66 -35.23
N THR A 94 -20.36 6.13 -36.48
CA THR A 94 -21.53 6.06 -37.36
C THR A 94 -21.13 5.57 -38.75
N THR A 95 -22.11 5.29 -39.61
CA THR A 95 -21.86 4.99 -41.03
C THR A 95 -21.32 6.22 -41.77
N GLY A 96 -20.22 6.05 -42.50
CA GLY A 96 -19.63 7.09 -43.35
C GLY A 96 -20.19 7.05 -44.76
N ALA A 97 -20.15 8.20 -45.44
CA ALA A 97 -20.61 8.34 -46.81
C ALA A 97 -20.10 9.65 -47.43
N LEU A 98 -20.38 9.87 -48.71
CA LEU A 98 -20.20 11.21 -49.31
C LEU A 98 -21.16 12.20 -48.64
N GLY A 99 -20.76 13.45 -48.46
CA GLY A 99 -21.55 14.53 -47.84
C GLY A 99 -22.92 14.78 -48.47
N ALA A 100 -23.16 14.29 -49.70
CA ALA A 100 -24.44 14.36 -50.37
C ALA A 100 -25.47 13.31 -49.90
N TYR A 101 -25.05 12.27 -49.17
CA TYR A 101 -25.91 11.15 -48.75
C TYR A 101 -26.29 11.21 -47.26
N LEU A 102 -26.72 12.37 -46.77
CA LEU A 102 -27.15 12.56 -45.38
C LEU A 102 -28.36 11.70 -44.98
N ASN A 103 -29.06 11.12 -45.96
CA ASN A 103 -30.11 10.14 -45.73
C ASN A 103 -29.58 8.79 -45.21
N LEU A 104 -28.27 8.52 -45.28
CA LEU A 104 -27.64 7.29 -44.78
C LEU A 104 -27.15 7.43 -43.34
N SER A 105 -26.73 8.63 -42.94
CA SER A 105 -26.17 8.92 -41.63
C SER A 105 -26.09 10.43 -41.40
N GLN A 106 -26.33 10.86 -40.17
CA GLN A 106 -26.07 12.26 -39.76
C GLN A 106 -24.57 12.53 -39.54
N GLY A 107 -23.77 11.47 -39.45
CA GLY A 107 -22.32 11.53 -39.24
C GLY A 107 -21.92 11.64 -37.77
N ALA A 108 -20.72 11.14 -37.46
CA ALA A 108 -20.26 10.98 -36.09
C ALA A 108 -20.12 12.32 -35.36
N ILE A 109 -19.74 13.40 -36.06
CA ILE A 109 -19.62 14.75 -35.48
C ILE A 109 -20.98 15.30 -35.05
N GLN A 110 -22.02 15.21 -35.90
CA GLN A 110 -23.35 15.72 -35.54
C GLN A 110 -23.96 14.92 -34.40
N THR A 111 -23.81 13.59 -34.44
CA THR A 111 -24.27 12.72 -33.36
C THR A 111 -23.53 12.99 -32.05
N ALA A 112 -22.21 13.17 -32.09
CA ALA A 112 -21.42 13.53 -30.92
C ALA A 112 -21.85 14.89 -30.34
N ASN A 113 -22.13 15.88 -31.18
CA ASN A 113 -22.60 17.19 -30.73
C ASN A 113 -23.96 17.10 -30.01
N SER A 114 -24.91 16.33 -30.56
CA SER A 114 -26.21 16.10 -29.91
C SER A 114 -26.05 15.38 -28.58
N PHE A 115 -25.28 14.28 -28.56
CA PHE A 115 -24.99 13.52 -27.34
C PHE A 115 -24.33 14.39 -26.27
N LEU A 116 -23.30 15.15 -26.62
CA LEU A 116 -22.59 16.04 -25.70
C LEU A 116 -23.49 17.13 -25.14
N SER A 117 -24.38 17.70 -25.97
CA SER A 117 -25.35 18.71 -25.52
C SER A 117 -26.32 18.14 -24.48
N GLU A 118 -26.83 16.93 -24.71
CA GLU A 118 -27.71 16.24 -23.76
C GLU A 118 -26.98 15.84 -22.48
N VAL A 119 -25.70 15.42 -22.58
CA VAL A 119 -24.84 15.15 -21.41
C VAL A 119 -24.61 16.41 -20.58
N VAL A 120 -24.30 17.54 -21.21
CA VAL A 120 -24.14 18.83 -20.51
C VAL A 120 -25.43 19.19 -19.77
N GLU A 121 -26.57 19.16 -20.46
CA GLU A 121 -27.87 19.48 -19.86
C GLU A 121 -28.22 18.54 -18.69
N THR A 122 -28.06 17.24 -18.89
CA THR A 122 -28.40 16.22 -17.88
C THR A 122 -27.50 16.34 -16.66
N VAL A 123 -26.18 16.49 -16.85
CA VAL A 123 -25.23 16.58 -15.73
C VAL A 123 -25.41 17.89 -14.96
N GLU A 124 -25.57 19.03 -15.65
CA GLU A 124 -25.75 20.33 -14.98
C GLU A 124 -27.11 20.49 -14.30
N SER A 125 -28.10 19.65 -14.65
CA SER A 125 -29.39 19.57 -13.97
C SER A 125 -29.38 18.85 -12.61
N ILE A 126 -28.28 18.15 -12.28
CA ILE A 126 -28.17 17.44 -11.00
C ILE A 126 -28.12 18.44 -9.85
N GLU A 127 -28.97 18.26 -8.84
CA GLU A 127 -28.91 18.98 -7.57
C GLU A 127 -28.14 18.17 -6.52
N PRO A 128 -26.88 18.53 -6.18
CA PRO A 128 -26.09 17.79 -5.21
C PRO A 128 -26.61 17.98 -3.79
N THR A 129 -26.45 16.94 -2.96
CA THR A 129 -26.76 17.03 -1.52
C THR A 129 -25.46 17.11 -0.71
N PRO A 130 -24.93 18.31 -0.42
CA PRO A 130 -23.71 18.45 0.37
C PRO A 130 -23.96 18.08 1.84
N PRO A 131 -22.92 17.70 2.60
CA PRO A 131 -23.01 17.49 4.05
C PRO A 131 -23.63 18.70 4.79
N PRO A 132 -24.42 18.50 5.87
CA PRO A 132 -25.20 19.55 6.51
C PRO A 132 -24.41 20.78 7.00
N LYS A 133 -23.11 20.61 7.29
CA LYS A 133 -22.21 21.71 7.68
C LYS A 133 -21.82 22.58 6.49
N ILE A 134 -21.56 21.95 5.34
CA ILE A 134 -21.17 22.63 4.10
C ILE A 134 -22.40 23.27 3.46
N GLY A 135 -23.52 22.55 3.39
CA GLY A 135 -24.79 23.10 2.88
C GLY A 135 -25.28 24.33 3.63
N ARG A 136 -25.02 24.44 4.95
CA ARG A 136 -25.30 25.67 5.73
C ARG A 136 -24.35 26.82 5.36
N HIS A 137 -23.08 26.53 5.14
CA HIS A 137 -22.08 27.55 4.78
C HIS A 137 -22.33 28.11 3.38
N MET A 138 -22.68 27.25 2.42
CA MET A 138 -23.02 27.65 1.04
C MET A 138 -24.34 28.43 0.92
N LYS A 139 -25.12 28.54 1.99
CA LYS A 139 -26.33 29.38 2.07
C LYS A 139 -26.08 30.72 2.76
N ASN A 140 -24.90 30.93 3.33
CA ASN A 140 -24.56 32.18 4.01
C ASN A 140 -24.21 33.27 2.97
N PRO A 141 -24.90 34.43 2.95
CA PRO A 141 -24.60 35.53 2.04
C PRO A 141 -23.15 36.01 2.11
N GLU A 142 -22.54 36.05 3.30
CA GLU A 142 -21.14 36.46 3.46
C GLU A 142 -20.18 35.48 2.78
N THR A 143 -20.50 34.17 2.81
CA THR A 143 -19.71 33.13 2.14
C THR A 143 -19.84 33.27 0.62
N LEU A 144 -21.03 33.57 0.10
CA LEU A 144 -21.24 33.74 -1.35
C LEU A 144 -20.50 34.97 -1.88
N VAL A 145 -20.54 36.09 -1.15
CA VAL A 145 -19.76 37.30 -1.49
C VAL A 145 -18.26 36.99 -1.45
N ALA A 146 -17.79 36.30 -0.41
CA ALA A 146 -16.38 35.92 -0.32
C ALA A 146 -15.95 34.97 -1.45
N VAL A 147 -16.84 34.09 -1.92
CA VAL A 147 -16.58 33.23 -3.09
C VAL A 147 -16.43 34.06 -4.35
N ASP A 148 -17.35 34.99 -4.63
CA ASP A 148 -17.29 35.84 -5.82
C ASP A 148 -16.07 36.79 -5.80
N GLU A 149 -15.75 37.37 -4.64
CA GLU A 149 -14.56 38.20 -4.49
C GLU A 149 -13.25 37.42 -4.66
N ALA A 150 -13.22 36.16 -4.22
CA ALA A 150 -12.03 35.32 -4.29
C ALA A 150 -11.81 34.68 -5.67
N MET A 151 -12.89 34.31 -6.36
CA MET A 151 -12.86 33.45 -7.55
C MET A 151 -13.33 34.14 -8.83
N GLY A 152 -13.81 35.38 -8.70
CA GLY A 152 -14.38 36.14 -9.81
C GLY A 152 -15.90 36.19 -9.73
N PRO A 153 -16.51 37.22 -10.35
CA PRO A 153 -17.95 37.42 -10.29
C PRO A 153 -18.72 36.19 -10.77
N GLU A 154 -19.84 35.90 -10.12
CA GLU A 154 -20.76 34.78 -10.39
C GLU A 154 -20.23 33.37 -10.06
N SER A 155 -19.02 33.22 -9.52
CA SER A 155 -18.48 31.94 -9.08
C SER A 155 -19.37 31.26 -8.03
N SER A 156 -20.04 32.04 -7.19
CA SER A 156 -20.98 31.59 -6.16
C SER A 156 -22.21 30.87 -6.73
N THR A 157 -22.51 31.06 -8.03
CA THR A 157 -23.64 30.43 -8.72
C THR A 157 -23.31 29.05 -9.30
N VAL A 158 -22.04 28.82 -9.64
CA VAL A 158 -21.56 27.58 -10.27
C VAL A 158 -20.86 26.64 -9.28
N ILE A 159 -20.36 27.16 -8.16
CA ILE A 159 -19.58 26.41 -7.18
C ILE A 159 -20.32 25.23 -6.53
N ALA A 160 -21.64 25.33 -6.39
CA ALA A 160 -22.49 24.31 -5.81
C ALA A 160 -23.06 23.32 -6.85
N LYS A 161 -22.84 23.58 -8.14
CA LYS A 161 -23.35 22.77 -9.24
C LYS A 161 -22.25 21.97 -9.92
N PRO A 162 -22.54 20.80 -10.50
CA PRO A 162 -21.63 20.21 -11.47
C PRO A 162 -21.50 21.11 -12.69
N THR A 163 -20.33 21.09 -13.31
CA THR A 163 -20.06 21.83 -14.55
C THR A 163 -19.36 20.92 -15.53
N VAL A 164 -19.75 20.96 -16.79
CA VAL A 164 -19.16 20.12 -17.84
C VAL A 164 -18.36 20.99 -18.80
N ASN A 165 -17.07 20.71 -18.94
CA ASN A 165 -16.22 21.33 -19.94
C ASN A 165 -15.92 20.34 -21.07
N ILE A 166 -16.34 20.65 -22.30
CA ILE A 166 -15.96 19.88 -23.49
C ILE A 166 -14.58 20.36 -23.95
N GLY A 167 -13.54 19.61 -23.56
CA GLY A 167 -12.16 20.06 -23.69
C GLY A 167 -11.57 19.83 -25.08
N THR A 168 -11.90 18.71 -25.72
CA THR A 168 -11.42 18.40 -27.08
C THR A 168 -12.48 17.65 -27.87
N ILE A 169 -12.58 17.96 -29.16
CA ILE A 169 -13.28 17.16 -30.18
C ILE A 169 -12.32 17.01 -31.36
N GLN A 170 -12.13 15.79 -31.84
CA GLN A 170 -11.24 15.46 -32.96
C GLN A 170 -11.94 14.50 -33.93
N ASP A 171 -12.11 14.94 -35.18
CA ASP A 171 -12.60 14.16 -36.32
C ASP A 171 -12.55 15.02 -37.62
N GLY A 172 -12.92 14.41 -38.75
CA GLY A 172 -13.13 15.04 -40.05
C GLY A 172 -12.00 14.73 -41.00
N LEU A 173 -12.26 13.87 -42.00
CA LEU A 173 -11.25 13.47 -42.98
C LEU A 173 -11.22 14.44 -44.18
N GLU A 174 -12.38 14.73 -44.77
CA GLU A 174 -12.56 15.75 -45.82
C GLU A 174 -13.96 16.40 -45.72
N VAL A 175 -14.08 17.66 -46.16
CA VAL A 175 -15.33 18.45 -46.08
C VAL A 175 -16.50 17.85 -46.86
N ASN A 176 -16.21 17.08 -47.92
CA ASN A 176 -17.19 16.43 -48.78
C ASN A 176 -17.57 15.01 -48.31
N MET A 177 -17.24 14.63 -47.07
CA MET A 177 -17.57 13.32 -46.51
C MET A 177 -18.30 13.44 -45.18
N ILE A 178 -19.17 12.46 -44.91
CA ILE A 178 -19.82 12.22 -43.63
C ILE A 178 -18.82 11.43 -42.77
N PRO A 179 -18.36 12.00 -41.66
CA PRO A 179 -17.30 11.39 -40.85
C PRO A 179 -17.80 10.15 -40.10
N GLU A 180 -16.97 9.12 -40.05
CA GLU A 180 -17.30 7.83 -39.43
C GLU A 180 -17.06 7.81 -37.92
N GLN A 181 -16.13 8.62 -37.40
CA GLN A 181 -15.64 8.45 -36.03
C GLN A 181 -15.23 9.75 -35.34
N CYS A 182 -16.02 10.19 -34.37
CA CYS A 182 -15.72 11.38 -33.58
C CYS A 182 -15.17 11.00 -32.21
N ILE A 183 -14.00 11.53 -31.85
CA ILE A 183 -13.38 11.35 -30.53
C ILE A 183 -13.49 12.65 -29.76
N PHE A 184 -13.93 12.57 -28.50
CA PHE A 184 -14.05 13.73 -27.63
C PHE A 184 -13.51 13.45 -26.23
N GLU A 185 -13.13 14.52 -25.53
CA GLU A 185 -12.81 14.47 -24.10
C GLU A 185 -13.56 15.57 -23.36
N ILE A 186 -14.20 15.19 -22.25
CA ILE A 186 -14.92 16.10 -21.37
C ILE A 186 -14.38 16.02 -19.94
N ASP A 187 -14.33 17.16 -19.27
CA ASP A 187 -13.95 17.31 -17.85
C ASP A 187 -15.16 17.79 -17.06
N ILE A 188 -15.65 16.95 -16.15
CA ILE A 188 -16.80 17.22 -15.30
C ILE A 188 -16.28 17.57 -13.90
N ARG A 189 -16.63 18.75 -13.41
CA ARG A 189 -16.33 19.16 -12.03
C ARG A 189 -17.44 18.72 -11.09
N LEU A 190 -17.08 17.98 -10.05
CA LEU A 190 -18.00 17.41 -9.07
C LEU A 190 -18.04 18.29 -7.81
N PRO A 191 -19.15 18.96 -7.50
CA PRO A 191 -19.32 19.68 -6.24
C PRO A 191 -19.33 18.72 -5.05
N ILE A 192 -19.11 19.26 -3.86
CA ILE A 192 -19.01 18.46 -2.63
C ILE A 192 -20.35 17.75 -2.37
N GLY A 193 -20.31 16.42 -2.22
CA GLY A 193 -21.50 15.59 -2.04
C GLY A 193 -22.05 14.99 -3.33
N LEU A 194 -21.40 15.21 -4.48
CA LEU A 194 -21.68 14.49 -5.73
C LEU A 194 -20.52 13.56 -6.06
N ASP A 195 -20.79 12.26 -6.11
CA ASP A 195 -19.82 11.27 -6.57
C ASP A 195 -19.95 11.02 -8.09
N ALA A 196 -18.90 10.47 -8.68
CA ALA A 196 -18.87 10.22 -10.12
C ALA A 196 -19.73 9.02 -10.56
N ASN A 197 -20.08 8.08 -9.68
CA ASN A 197 -21.03 7.02 -10.04
C ASN A 197 -22.45 7.59 -10.21
N ALA A 198 -22.84 8.57 -9.38
CA ALA A 198 -24.09 9.30 -9.55
C ALA A 198 -24.16 10.06 -10.87
N VAL A 199 -23.04 10.63 -11.33
CA VAL A 199 -22.94 11.27 -12.65
C VAL A 199 -23.01 10.24 -13.79
N MET A 200 -22.30 9.11 -13.67
CA MET A 200 -22.39 8.05 -14.68
C MET A 200 -23.80 7.47 -14.78
N ALA A 201 -24.52 7.34 -13.66
CA ALA A 201 -25.89 6.84 -13.63
C ALA A 201 -26.89 7.71 -14.42
N VAL A 202 -26.59 8.99 -14.66
CA VAL A 202 -27.40 9.85 -15.52
C VAL A 202 -26.90 9.94 -16.96
N ILE A 203 -25.60 9.69 -17.21
CA ILE A 203 -25.01 9.69 -18.56
C ILE A 203 -25.27 8.37 -19.29
N GLU A 204 -25.17 7.22 -18.61
CA GLU A 204 -25.36 5.90 -19.23
C GLU A 204 -26.75 5.74 -19.90
N PRO A 205 -27.86 6.22 -19.30
CA PRO A 205 -29.18 6.19 -19.95
C PRO A 205 -29.35 7.10 -21.16
N VAL A 206 -28.43 8.05 -21.41
CA VAL A 206 -28.45 8.91 -22.60
C VAL A 206 -27.93 8.16 -23.83
N ILE A 207 -27.02 7.20 -23.66
CA ILE A 207 -26.40 6.46 -24.76
C ILE A 207 -27.44 5.76 -25.67
N PRO A 208 -28.46 5.04 -25.14
CA PRO A 208 -29.48 4.40 -25.96
C PRO A 208 -30.34 5.35 -26.82
N ASN A 209 -30.35 6.66 -26.56
CA ASN A 209 -31.08 7.64 -27.37
C ASN A 209 -30.44 7.84 -28.77
N TYR A 210 -29.23 7.30 -28.98
CA TYR A 210 -28.47 7.39 -30.22
C TYR A 210 -28.22 5.99 -30.82
N PRO A 211 -29.27 5.25 -31.22
CA PRO A 211 -29.14 3.84 -31.64
C PRO A 211 -28.34 3.65 -32.93
N ASP A 212 -28.27 4.68 -33.78
CA ASP A 212 -27.51 4.67 -35.03
C ASP A 212 -26.02 4.93 -34.84
N ALA A 213 -25.58 5.11 -33.59
CA ALA A 213 -24.19 5.31 -33.23
C ALA A 213 -23.72 4.34 -32.14
N ARG A 214 -22.46 3.90 -32.26
CA ARG A 214 -21.77 3.24 -31.16
C ARG A 214 -21.04 4.30 -30.34
N ILE A 215 -21.41 4.43 -29.07
CA ILE A 215 -20.79 5.36 -28.11
C ILE A 215 -20.06 4.56 -27.05
N GLU A 216 -18.74 4.77 -26.94
CA GLU A 216 -17.92 4.16 -25.89
C GLU A 216 -17.35 5.24 -24.97
N LEU A 217 -17.53 5.07 -23.65
CA LEU A 217 -17.01 6.00 -22.65
C LEU A 217 -15.89 5.34 -21.83
N ARG A 218 -14.82 6.09 -21.56
CA ARG A 218 -13.72 5.69 -20.67
C ARG A 218 -13.61 6.64 -19.48
N LYS A 219 -13.77 6.07 -18.29
CA LYS A 219 -13.77 6.77 -16.99
C LYS A 219 -12.36 6.97 -16.44
N GLN A 220 -12.04 8.18 -15.96
CA GLN A 220 -10.82 8.49 -15.21
C GLN A 220 -11.18 9.34 -13.97
N GLU A 221 -10.84 8.86 -12.76
CA GLU A 221 -11.26 9.48 -11.48
C GLU A 221 -10.09 9.81 -10.54
N ALA A 222 -10.28 10.88 -9.74
CA ALA A 222 -9.46 11.20 -8.57
C ALA A 222 -10.32 11.76 -7.42
N HIS A 223 -10.13 11.26 -6.21
CA HIS A 223 -10.83 11.70 -4.98
C HIS A 223 -9.93 12.53 -4.07
N LEU A 224 -10.47 13.55 -3.36
CA LEU A 224 -9.70 14.38 -2.43
C LEU A 224 -10.59 14.90 -1.27
N MET A 225 -10.17 14.70 0.00
CA MET A 225 -10.55 15.59 1.11
C MET A 225 -9.76 15.39 2.44
N GLU A 226 -9.59 16.52 3.15
CA GLU A 226 -9.26 16.76 4.58
C GLU A 226 -7.79 17.01 4.97
N ASN A 227 -7.55 18.07 5.79
CA ASN A 227 -6.41 18.34 6.73
C ASN A 227 -5.87 19.78 6.89
N VAL A 228 -6.55 20.84 6.45
CA VAL A 228 -5.97 22.20 6.45
C VAL A 228 -6.00 22.92 7.82
N ALA A 229 -6.83 22.49 8.80
CA ALA A 229 -7.08 23.26 10.02
C ALA A 229 -5.98 23.18 11.11
N LEU A 230 -5.05 22.24 11.00
CA LEU A 230 -4.06 21.96 12.05
C LEU A 230 -2.84 22.88 12.04
N VAL A 231 -2.62 23.63 10.94
CA VAL A 231 -1.29 24.18 10.64
C VAL A 231 -1.25 25.71 10.61
N CYS A 232 -2.34 26.39 10.23
CA CYS A 232 -2.33 27.83 10.02
C CYS A 232 -2.59 28.68 11.28
N GLY A 233 -2.78 28.07 12.46
CA GLY A 233 -3.10 28.77 13.72
C GLY A 233 -4.43 29.55 13.73
N SER A 234 -5.12 29.59 12.58
CA SER A 234 -6.46 30.10 12.37
C SER A 234 -7.16 29.16 11.38
N ARG A 235 -8.47 28.96 11.55
CA ARG A 235 -9.26 28.19 10.58
C ARG A 235 -9.36 29.02 9.30
N PRO A 236 -8.81 28.58 8.16
CA PRO A 236 -9.04 29.28 6.90
C PRO A 236 -10.53 29.20 6.57
N ALA A 237 -11.06 30.25 5.95
CA ALA A 237 -12.38 30.18 5.34
C ALA A 237 -12.37 29.03 4.33
N ILE A 238 -13.37 28.14 4.41
CA ILE A 238 -13.51 27.04 3.46
C ILE A 238 -14.08 27.66 2.18
N ILE A 239 -13.19 27.90 1.21
CA ILE A 239 -13.59 28.40 -0.11
C ILE A 239 -13.41 27.24 -1.10
N PRO A 240 -14.43 26.79 -1.84
CA PRO A 240 -14.27 25.71 -2.81
C PRO A 240 -13.59 26.18 -4.12
N SER A 241 -12.41 25.67 -4.49
CA SER A 241 -11.68 26.09 -5.72
C SER A 241 -12.18 25.37 -6.99
N MET A 242 -12.14 26.08 -8.14
CA MET A 242 -12.57 25.59 -9.46
C MET A 242 -11.45 24.94 -10.29
N ASP A 243 -10.18 25.08 -9.92
CA ASP A 243 -9.01 24.72 -10.74
C ASP A 243 -8.41 23.34 -10.40
N ALA A 244 -7.65 22.75 -11.34
CA ALA A 244 -6.95 21.46 -11.17
C ALA A 244 -5.55 21.46 -11.82
N THR A 245 -4.57 20.86 -11.11
CA THR A 245 -3.15 20.79 -11.53
C THR A 245 -2.81 19.53 -12.34
N ASP A 246 -1.82 19.65 -13.25
CA ASP A 246 -1.26 18.54 -14.04
C ASP A 246 -0.36 17.57 -13.24
N CYS A 247 -0.11 17.85 -11.97
CA CYS A 247 0.55 16.92 -11.04
C CYS A 247 -0.26 15.64 -10.73
N LYS A 248 -1.39 15.41 -11.41
CA LYS A 248 -2.31 14.26 -11.26
C LYS A 248 -1.65 12.88 -11.46
N TYR A 249 -0.63 12.75 -12.30
CA TYR A 249 0.07 11.47 -12.49
C TYR A 249 0.83 11.00 -11.24
N TYR A 250 1.29 11.94 -10.40
CA TYR A 250 1.86 11.60 -9.09
C TYR A 250 0.79 11.16 -8.09
N ARG A 251 -0.46 11.62 -8.24
CA ARG A 251 -1.61 11.18 -7.43
C ARG A 251 -2.00 9.73 -7.74
N TYR A 252 -1.95 9.31 -9.01
CA TYR A 252 -2.14 7.89 -9.40
C TYR A 252 -1.06 6.96 -8.85
N ALA A 253 0.15 7.49 -8.60
CA ALA A 253 1.26 6.77 -7.98
C ALA A 253 1.31 6.92 -6.44
N ARG A 254 0.24 7.41 -5.80
CA ARG A 254 0.12 7.65 -4.35
C ARG A 254 1.20 8.60 -3.78
N ARG A 255 1.54 9.68 -4.50
CA ARG A 255 2.46 10.73 -4.03
C ARG A 255 1.75 12.09 -3.84
N TYR A 256 2.15 12.81 -2.81
CA TYR A 256 1.57 14.09 -2.38
C TYR A 256 1.96 15.25 -3.30
N VAL A 257 1.06 16.23 -3.46
CA VAL A 257 1.26 17.43 -4.28
C VAL A 257 0.81 18.65 -3.47
N PHE A 258 1.62 19.71 -3.44
CA PHE A 258 1.33 20.98 -2.76
C PHE A 258 1.40 22.14 -3.76
N GLY A 259 0.60 23.17 -3.53
CA GLY A 259 0.70 24.49 -4.19
C GLY A 259 0.06 25.57 -3.30
N GLY A 260 0.09 26.87 -3.68
CA GLY A 260 -0.71 27.97 -3.05
C GLY A 260 -1.47 28.93 -4.01
N HIS A 261 -2.82 28.95 -4.17
CA HIS A 261 -3.60 29.63 -5.27
C HIS A 261 -3.88 31.14 -5.09
N ARG A 262 -3.69 31.95 -6.16
CA ARG A 262 -4.51 33.13 -6.56
C ARG A 262 -4.53 33.24 -8.11
N LEU A 263 -5.69 33.59 -8.69
CA LEU A 263 -5.98 33.56 -10.15
C LEU A 263 -5.06 34.42 -11.03
N GLN A 264 -4.68 33.88 -12.20
CA GLN A 264 -4.25 34.63 -13.39
C GLN A 264 -5.45 34.88 -14.33
N PRO A 265 -5.89 36.13 -14.54
CA PRO A 265 -6.84 36.44 -15.60
C PRO A 265 -6.18 36.43 -16.99
N ALA A 266 -6.95 36.12 -18.04
CA ALA A 266 -6.51 36.09 -19.43
C ALA A 266 -6.08 37.46 -20.00
N LYS A 267 -6.43 38.57 -19.33
CA LYS A 267 -6.07 39.95 -19.72
C LYS A 267 -5.20 40.60 -18.64
N ASP A 268 -4.08 41.18 -19.08
CA ASP A 268 -3.10 41.97 -18.31
C ASP A 268 -2.68 41.34 -16.96
N CYS A 269 -1.72 40.42 -17.01
CA CYS A 269 -1.09 39.82 -15.83
C CYS A 269 -0.24 40.87 -15.06
N LEU A 270 -0.52 41.07 -13.77
CA LEU A 270 -0.07 42.26 -13.00
C LEU A 270 0.23 41.94 -11.52
N ILE A 271 1.39 42.38 -10.98
CA ILE A 271 1.81 42.25 -9.56
C ILE A 271 1.94 43.64 -8.89
N SER A 272 1.92 43.78 -7.56
CA SER A 272 2.32 45.02 -6.84
C SER A 272 3.36 44.75 -5.74
N LEU A 273 4.46 45.51 -5.70
CA LEU A 273 5.54 45.41 -4.71
C LEU A 273 5.13 46.16 -3.42
N PRO A 274 5.25 45.54 -2.23
CA PRO A 274 4.96 46.21 -0.96
C PRO A 274 6.09 47.16 -0.53
N ASN A 275 5.70 48.28 0.08
CA ASN A 275 6.58 49.15 0.84
C ASN A 275 6.79 48.56 2.25
N ARG A 276 8.06 48.39 2.63
CA ARG A 276 8.64 47.96 3.93
C ARG A 276 9.07 46.49 4.06
N ALA A 277 10.32 46.37 4.50
CA ALA A 277 11.08 45.18 4.81
C ALA A 277 10.32 44.17 5.68
N ALA A 278 10.05 42.99 5.11
CA ALA A 278 9.77 41.77 5.84
C ALA A 278 10.86 40.75 5.44
N THR A 279 11.39 40.06 6.43
CA THR A 279 12.59 39.21 6.36
C THR A 279 12.48 38.02 5.40
N PRO A 280 13.60 37.52 4.83
CA PRO A 280 13.61 36.54 3.72
C PRO A 280 13.33 35.07 4.10
N ASN A 281 13.04 34.75 5.37
CA ASN A 281 13.16 33.38 5.90
C ASN A 281 11.81 32.75 6.29
N SER A 282 10.95 32.38 5.34
CA SER A 282 9.80 31.53 5.68
C SER A 282 9.37 30.62 4.54
N ILE A 283 10.00 29.45 4.46
CA ILE A 283 9.44 28.25 3.82
C ILE A 283 8.75 27.47 4.93
N VAL A 284 7.41 27.43 4.93
CA VAL A 284 6.63 26.63 5.88
C VAL A 284 6.33 25.28 5.22
N MET A 285 6.97 24.22 5.69
CA MET A 285 6.72 22.84 5.27
C MET A 285 5.46 22.30 5.98
N VAL A 286 4.54 21.72 5.22
CA VAL A 286 3.28 21.14 5.71
C VAL A 286 3.22 19.65 5.34
N VAL A 287 2.86 18.79 6.29
CA VAL A 287 2.75 17.33 6.12
C VAL A 287 1.26 16.93 6.09
N PRO A 288 0.74 16.29 5.02
CA PRO A 288 -0.65 15.84 4.95
C PRO A 288 -0.80 14.31 4.89
N TYR A 289 -1.93 13.84 5.46
CA TYR A 289 -2.42 12.47 5.59
C TYR A 289 -3.35 12.05 4.41
N LEU A 290 -3.41 10.76 4.05
CA LEU A 290 -4.16 10.19 2.90
C LEU A 290 -5.44 9.42 3.31
N PRO A 291 -6.60 9.58 2.62
CA PRO A 291 -7.90 9.02 3.00
C PRO A 291 -8.36 7.86 2.10
N GLN A 292 -7.59 6.78 1.97
CA GLN A 292 -7.99 5.59 1.17
C GLN A 292 -8.18 4.31 2.00
N HIS A 293 -8.68 4.47 3.23
CA HIS A 293 -9.11 3.37 4.11
C HIS A 293 -10.59 3.48 4.48
N GLU A 294 -11.46 3.74 3.50
CA GLU A 294 -12.92 3.61 3.68
C GLU A 294 -13.37 2.25 3.16
N GLU A 295 -13.17 1.22 3.99
CA GLU A 295 -14.05 0.06 4.19
C GLU A 295 -13.38 -0.92 5.17
N ALA A 296 -13.10 -0.46 6.39
CA ALA A 296 -12.87 -1.33 7.55
C ALA A 296 -13.03 -0.50 8.83
N GLU A 297 -13.68 -1.03 9.85
CA GLU A 297 -14.12 -0.38 11.10
C GLU A 297 -13.01 0.19 12.03
N HIS A 298 -11.83 0.60 11.51
CA HIS A 298 -10.68 1.07 12.29
C HIS A 298 -10.06 2.38 11.76
N LEU A 299 -10.89 3.38 11.51
CA LEU A 299 -10.57 4.61 10.76
C LEU A 299 -9.75 5.72 11.50
N HIS A 300 -8.94 5.39 12.51
CA HIS A 300 -8.22 6.41 13.31
C HIS A 300 -6.72 6.17 13.53
N LEU A 301 -6.12 5.22 12.82
CA LEU A 301 -4.77 4.75 13.12
C LEU A 301 -3.79 5.06 11.98
N GLU A 302 -2.79 5.90 12.26
CA GLU A 302 -1.69 6.16 11.31
C GLU A 302 -0.65 5.01 11.37
N PRO A 303 -0.27 4.41 10.22
CA PRO A 303 0.83 3.45 10.17
C PRO A 303 2.17 4.14 10.48
N ALA A 304 2.77 3.85 11.62
CA ALA A 304 4.13 4.25 11.96
C ALA A 304 5.17 3.65 10.99
N ILE A 305 4.93 2.45 10.42
CA ILE A 305 5.88 1.71 9.58
C ILE A 305 5.13 0.87 8.52
N PRO A 306 5.64 0.75 7.27
CA PRO A 306 5.05 -0.15 6.27
C PRO A 306 5.00 -1.62 6.73
N PRO A 307 3.94 -2.35 6.36
CA PRO A 307 3.74 -3.73 6.80
C PRO A 307 4.82 -4.68 6.27
N PHE A 308 5.21 -5.67 7.07
CA PHE A 308 6.19 -6.70 6.71
C PHE A 308 5.80 -8.10 7.19
N ALA A 309 6.26 -9.13 6.47
CA ALA A 309 5.99 -10.54 6.78
C ALA A 309 6.46 -10.88 8.22
N GLY A 310 5.74 -11.77 8.93
CA GLY A 310 6.01 -12.11 10.33
C GLY A 310 5.52 -11.10 11.39
N ARG A 311 4.96 -9.95 10.97
CA ARG A 311 4.18 -9.06 11.85
C ARG A 311 2.77 -8.76 11.33
N LEU A 312 2.53 -8.96 10.03
CA LEU A 312 1.23 -8.84 9.33
C LEU A 312 0.12 -9.79 9.82
N GLY A 313 0.30 -10.44 10.97
CA GLY A 313 -0.53 -11.53 11.40
C GLY A 313 -1.61 -11.21 12.38
N GLY A 314 -2.79 -10.91 11.86
CA GLY A 314 -4.08 -11.11 12.53
C GLY A 314 -4.63 -9.93 13.34
N ASN A 315 -4.21 -8.71 13.05
CA ASN A 315 -5.01 -7.50 13.38
C ASN A 315 -4.59 -6.20 12.68
N GLN A 316 -3.67 -6.21 11.72
CA GLN A 316 -2.93 -5.00 11.40
C GLN A 316 -2.53 -4.97 9.92
N ASP A 317 -3.35 -4.30 9.11
CA ASP A 317 -2.94 -3.78 7.79
C ASP A 317 -1.79 -2.75 7.90
N PHE A 318 -1.48 -2.30 9.13
CA PHE A 318 -0.56 -1.22 9.48
C PHE A 318 -0.03 -1.38 10.91
N ILE A 319 1.19 -0.89 11.21
CA ILE A 319 1.77 -0.85 12.57
C ILE A 319 1.52 0.56 13.13
N VAL A 320 0.96 0.73 14.33
CA VAL A 320 0.60 2.07 14.87
C VAL A 320 1.68 2.67 15.78
N ASP A 321 1.76 4.00 15.87
CA ASP A 321 2.66 4.67 16.83
C ASP A 321 2.09 4.63 18.24
N ARG A 322 2.86 4.11 19.19
CA ARG A 322 2.54 4.06 20.62
C ARG A 322 2.32 5.44 21.25
N HIS A 323 3.02 6.45 20.75
CA HIS A 323 3.05 7.78 21.37
C HIS A 323 1.97 8.72 20.84
N ASP A 324 1.24 8.33 19.79
CA ASP A 324 0.11 9.10 19.29
C ASP A 324 -1.12 8.86 20.19
N PRO A 325 -1.67 9.91 20.84
CA PRO A 325 -2.87 9.82 21.68
C PRO A 325 -4.10 9.25 20.94
N LYS A 326 -4.14 9.33 19.60
CA LYS A 326 -5.22 8.75 18.78
C LYS A 326 -5.23 7.23 18.79
N ASN A 327 -4.08 6.61 19.04
CA ASN A 327 -3.92 5.16 18.98
C ASN A 327 -4.25 4.47 20.30
N VAL A 328 -4.54 5.23 21.38
CA VAL A 328 -4.80 4.70 22.73
C VAL A 328 -5.96 3.70 22.73
N GLU A 329 -7.10 4.02 22.12
CA GLU A 329 -8.28 3.14 22.11
C GLU A 329 -8.00 1.80 21.40
N VAL A 330 -7.14 1.82 20.40
CA VAL A 330 -6.78 0.61 19.64
C VAL A 330 -5.70 -0.16 20.36
N LEU A 331 -4.72 0.51 20.97
CA LEU A 331 -3.69 -0.14 21.78
C LEU A 331 -4.27 -0.76 23.06
N GLU A 332 -5.36 -0.22 23.58
CA GLU A 332 -6.14 -0.84 24.66
C GLU A 332 -6.83 -2.15 24.22
N ARG A 333 -7.18 -2.29 22.94
CA ARG A 333 -7.87 -3.47 22.40
C ARG A 333 -6.91 -4.47 21.75
N VAL A 334 -5.83 -3.98 21.16
CA VAL A 334 -4.85 -4.69 20.33
C VAL A 334 -3.45 -4.18 20.68
N PRO A 335 -2.86 -4.63 21.79
CA PRO A 335 -1.57 -4.11 22.26
C PRO A 335 -0.41 -4.40 21.30
N ASP A 336 -0.51 -5.49 20.52
CA ASP A 336 0.47 -5.89 19.51
C ASP A 336 0.44 -5.03 18.22
N ALA A 337 -0.45 -4.05 18.17
CA ALA A 337 -0.54 -3.07 17.10
C ALA A 337 0.68 -2.14 17.02
N ALA A 338 1.29 -1.80 18.16
CA ALA A 338 2.48 -0.96 18.22
C ALA A 338 3.75 -1.78 18.53
N PRO A 339 4.93 -1.35 18.07
CA PRO A 339 6.19 -1.94 18.48
C PRO A 339 6.45 -1.72 19.98
N CYS A 340 7.43 -2.46 20.51
CA CYS A 340 7.93 -2.30 21.88
C CYS A 340 6.86 -2.51 22.96
N MET A 341 6.08 -3.59 22.89
CA MET A 341 5.13 -3.92 23.96
C MET A 341 5.80 -4.03 25.33
N THR A 342 5.13 -3.47 26.34
CA THR A 342 5.47 -3.70 27.75
C THR A 342 5.09 -5.13 28.15
N LEU A 343 5.68 -5.64 29.24
CA LEU A 343 5.31 -6.96 29.75
C LEU A 343 3.81 -7.05 30.11
N ALA A 344 3.20 -5.97 30.60
CA ALA A 344 1.78 -5.95 30.91
C ALA A 344 0.90 -6.09 29.66
N GLU A 345 1.25 -5.40 28.58
CA GLU A 345 0.55 -5.47 27.28
C GLU A 345 0.71 -6.83 26.61
N ILE A 346 1.90 -7.43 26.68
CA ILE A 346 2.17 -8.76 26.11
C ILE A 346 1.23 -9.81 26.71
N PHE A 347 0.95 -9.72 28.02
CA PHE A 347 0.12 -10.67 28.74
C PHE A 347 -1.35 -10.22 28.90
N ASP A 348 -1.84 -9.28 28.08
CA ASP A 348 -3.25 -8.90 28.09
C ASP A 348 -4.14 -10.07 27.63
N LEU A 349 -4.96 -10.60 28.53
CA LEU A 349 -5.80 -11.78 28.29
C LEU A 349 -7.19 -11.44 27.72
N ARG A 350 -7.50 -10.17 27.45
CA ARG A 350 -8.83 -9.75 26.95
C ARG A 350 -9.28 -10.51 25.70
N ALA A 351 -8.33 -10.88 24.83
CA ALA A 351 -8.59 -11.69 23.64
C ALA A 351 -9.19 -13.08 23.91
N PHE A 352 -9.06 -13.64 25.12
CA PHE A 352 -9.68 -14.92 25.52
C PHE A 352 -11.02 -14.77 26.24
N VAL A 353 -11.31 -13.59 26.78
CA VAL A 353 -12.46 -13.35 27.65
C VAL A 353 -13.63 -12.72 26.90
N LEU A 354 -13.34 -11.99 25.82
CA LEU A 354 -14.35 -11.36 24.98
C LEU A 354 -15.16 -12.40 24.19
N PRO A 355 -16.45 -12.12 23.87
CA PRO A 355 -17.29 -13.04 23.10
C PRO A 355 -16.73 -13.31 21.70
N PRO A 356 -16.93 -14.49 21.10
CA PRO A 356 -16.48 -14.79 19.73
C PRO A 356 -17.08 -13.88 18.64
N ALA A 357 -18.22 -13.25 18.93
CA ALA A 357 -18.89 -12.29 18.05
C ALA A 357 -18.22 -10.90 18.05
N ASP A 358 -17.27 -10.67 18.96
CA ASP A 358 -16.45 -9.46 18.95
C ASP A 358 -15.52 -9.48 17.73
N ALA A 359 -15.50 -8.38 16.97
CA ALA A 359 -14.72 -8.25 15.76
C ALA A 359 -13.22 -8.53 15.97
N HIS A 360 -12.68 -8.24 17.16
CA HIS A 360 -11.29 -8.54 17.49
C HIS A 360 -11.06 -10.04 17.66
N VAL A 361 -11.91 -10.74 18.42
CA VAL A 361 -11.80 -12.19 18.61
C VAL A 361 -11.98 -12.93 17.28
N ALA A 362 -12.91 -12.47 16.44
CA ALA A 362 -13.09 -12.99 15.09
C ALA A 362 -11.81 -12.90 14.23
N ARG A 363 -11.07 -11.78 14.30
CA ARG A 363 -9.79 -11.61 13.58
C ARG A 363 -8.69 -12.53 14.09
N TYR A 364 -8.59 -12.73 15.41
CA TYR A 364 -7.68 -13.72 16.01
C TYR A 364 -7.99 -15.14 15.53
N LEU A 365 -9.28 -15.49 15.43
CA LEU A 365 -9.73 -16.80 14.93
C LEU A 365 -9.46 -16.97 13.43
N VAL A 366 -9.68 -15.93 12.62
CA VAL A 366 -9.35 -15.94 11.18
C VAL A 366 -7.84 -16.11 10.97
N ALA A 367 -7.02 -15.33 11.68
CA ALA A 367 -5.56 -15.47 11.62
C ALA A 367 -5.09 -16.87 12.02
N ASN A 368 -5.67 -17.42 13.09
CA ASN A 368 -5.39 -18.79 13.51
C ASN A 368 -5.81 -19.83 12.46
N SER A 369 -6.93 -19.64 11.78
CA SER A 369 -7.35 -20.54 10.69
C SER A 369 -6.34 -20.56 9.53
N GLY A 370 -5.73 -19.40 9.22
CA GLY A 370 -4.62 -19.30 8.28
C GLY A 370 -3.41 -20.12 8.72
N GLU A 371 -3.02 -20.03 9.99
CA GLU A 371 -1.92 -20.84 10.54
C GLU A 371 -2.21 -22.35 10.51
N VAL A 372 -3.45 -22.78 10.79
CA VAL A 372 -3.85 -24.19 10.68
C VAL A 372 -3.65 -24.71 9.26
N VAL A 373 -4.17 -24.00 8.26
CA VAL A 373 -4.09 -24.42 6.86
C VAL A 373 -2.65 -24.37 6.35
N ALA A 374 -1.92 -23.30 6.67
CA ALA A 374 -0.54 -23.13 6.25
C ALA A 374 0.38 -24.21 6.86
N SER A 375 0.23 -24.50 8.16
CA SER A 375 0.97 -25.58 8.81
C SER A 375 0.54 -26.95 8.29
N PHE A 376 -0.73 -27.19 7.98
CA PHE A 376 -1.16 -28.42 7.33
C PHE A 376 -0.41 -28.67 6.01
N ILE A 377 -0.41 -27.67 5.11
CA ILE A 377 0.27 -27.78 3.81
C ILE A 377 1.77 -27.94 3.99
N ASN A 378 2.38 -27.11 4.84
CA ASN A 378 3.82 -27.14 5.10
C ASN A 378 4.27 -28.49 5.66
N VAL A 379 3.60 -28.98 6.71
CA VAL A 379 3.96 -30.22 7.38
C VAL A 379 3.73 -31.40 6.45
N PHE A 380 2.62 -31.44 5.70
CA PHE A 380 2.36 -32.53 4.77
C PHE A 380 3.46 -32.63 3.70
N ILE A 381 3.76 -31.54 2.99
CA ILE A 381 4.73 -31.55 1.89
C ILE A 381 6.17 -31.77 2.42
N SER A 382 6.57 -31.04 3.46
CA SER A 382 7.95 -31.12 3.99
C SER A 382 8.25 -32.45 4.68
N CYS A 383 7.25 -33.11 5.27
CA CYS A 383 7.41 -34.47 5.76
C CYS A 383 7.43 -35.45 4.58
N TRP A 384 6.46 -35.37 3.67
CA TRP A 384 6.33 -36.31 2.54
C TRP A 384 7.61 -36.42 1.71
N VAL A 385 8.22 -35.29 1.35
CA VAL A 385 9.43 -35.27 0.49
C VAL A 385 10.67 -35.88 1.18
N THR A 386 10.67 -35.93 2.52
CA THR A 386 11.79 -36.46 3.32
C THR A 386 11.49 -37.81 3.96
N THR A 387 10.30 -38.36 3.70
CA THR A 387 9.87 -39.67 4.18
C THR A 387 10.66 -40.78 3.49
N HIS A 388 11.15 -41.72 4.28
CA HIS A 388 11.80 -42.93 3.76
C HIS A 388 11.52 -44.13 4.68
N PRO A 389 11.56 -45.37 4.15
CA PRO A 389 11.39 -46.57 4.96
C PRO A 389 12.38 -46.62 6.12
N LEU A 390 12.02 -47.32 7.21
CA LEU A 390 12.93 -47.68 8.31
C LEU A 390 14.10 -48.50 7.76
N SER A 391 15.10 -47.80 7.26
CA SER A 391 16.31 -48.37 6.69
C SER A 391 17.41 -48.15 7.71
N LYS A 392 18.10 -49.24 8.09
CA LYS A 392 19.38 -49.12 8.79
C LYS A 392 20.27 -48.29 7.90
N THR A 393 20.86 -47.23 8.44
CA THR A 393 21.83 -46.38 7.74
C THR A 393 22.93 -47.29 7.20
N THR A 394 22.87 -47.64 5.92
CA THR A 394 23.86 -48.52 5.29
C THR A 394 25.03 -47.66 4.86
N SER A 395 26.24 -48.02 5.30
CA SER A 395 27.47 -47.40 4.83
C SER A 395 27.51 -47.41 3.30
N PRO A 396 27.97 -46.32 2.65
CA PRO A 396 27.94 -46.21 1.20
C PRO A 396 28.80 -47.32 0.57
N THR A 397 28.20 -48.08 -0.35
CA THR A 397 28.84 -49.21 -1.06
C THR A 397 29.35 -48.83 -2.44
N THR A 398 29.15 -47.59 -2.88
CA THR A 398 29.50 -47.07 -4.21
C THR A 398 30.65 -46.06 -4.15
N GLU A 399 31.36 -45.88 -5.27
CA GLU A 399 32.42 -44.85 -5.38
C GLU A 399 31.92 -43.43 -5.13
N ALA A 400 30.62 -43.18 -5.35
CA ALA A 400 29.96 -41.91 -5.04
C ALA A 400 29.80 -41.65 -3.53
N GLY A 401 30.12 -42.61 -2.67
CA GLY A 401 30.12 -42.41 -1.22
C GLY A 401 28.74 -41.99 -0.67
N VAL A 402 28.74 -41.08 0.30
CA VAL A 402 27.52 -40.57 0.93
C VAL A 402 26.55 -39.91 -0.06
N TYR A 403 27.02 -39.42 -1.21
CA TYR A 403 26.19 -38.74 -2.20
C TYR A 403 25.19 -39.67 -2.91
N ALA A 404 25.41 -40.99 -2.87
CA ALA A 404 24.47 -41.98 -3.40
C ALA A 404 23.44 -42.48 -2.37
N THR A 405 23.47 -41.94 -1.14
CA THR A 405 22.67 -42.46 -0.02
C THR A 405 21.39 -41.65 0.23
N VAL A 406 20.39 -42.30 0.80
CA VAL A 406 19.14 -41.64 1.26
C VAL A 406 19.44 -40.56 2.31
N THR A 407 20.50 -40.75 3.10
CA THR A 407 21.01 -39.77 4.07
C THR A 407 21.51 -38.47 3.46
N PHE A 408 21.84 -38.44 2.17
CA PHE A 408 22.15 -37.19 1.45
C PHE A 408 20.96 -36.66 0.65
N PHE A 409 20.25 -37.53 -0.08
CA PHE A 409 19.13 -37.11 -0.92
C PHE A 409 17.93 -36.56 -0.13
N SER A 410 17.53 -37.22 0.95
CA SER A 410 16.40 -36.79 1.78
C SER A 410 16.56 -35.34 2.26
N PRO A 411 17.68 -34.95 2.91
CA PRO A 411 17.86 -33.57 3.33
C PRO A 411 18.13 -32.57 2.20
N LEU A 412 18.70 -32.99 1.06
CA LEU A 412 18.82 -32.11 -0.11
C LEU A 412 17.43 -31.68 -0.62
N PHE A 413 16.53 -32.65 -0.83
CA PHE A 413 15.16 -32.34 -1.25
C PHE A 413 14.39 -31.61 -0.16
N GLY A 414 14.59 -31.97 1.12
CA GLY A 414 14.04 -31.22 2.25
C GLY A 414 14.46 -29.75 2.24
N GLY A 415 15.74 -29.47 2.02
CA GLY A 415 16.29 -28.11 1.92
C GLY A 415 15.72 -27.33 0.73
N ILE A 416 15.67 -27.93 -0.47
CA ILE A 416 15.08 -27.29 -1.66
C ILE A 416 13.59 -27.02 -1.46
N THR A 417 12.85 -27.97 -0.87
CA THR A 417 11.44 -27.76 -0.54
C THR A 417 11.28 -26.61 0.45
N ASN A 418 12.08 -26.55 1.51
CA ASN A 418 12.03 -25.44 2.47
C ASN A 418 12.35 -24.08 1.82
N LEU A 419 13.31 -24.05 0.88
CA LEU A 419 13.70 -22.86 0.13
C LEU A 419 12.55 -22.30 -0.71
N LEU A 420 11.74 -23.17 -1.32
CA LEU A 420 10.68 -22.76 -2.27
C LEU A 420 9.30 -22.67 -1.62
N LEU A 421 8.93 -23.65 -0.78
CA LEU A 421 7.61 -23.75 -0.19
C LEU A 421 7.40 -22.70 0.90
N THR A 422 8.38 -22.49 1.77
CA THR A 422 8.24 -21.58 2.92
C THR A 422 7.94 -20.15 2.47
N PRO A 423 8.69 -19.54 1.51
CA PRO A 423 8.38 -18.20 1.03
C PRO A 423 6.98 -18.10 0.40
N LEU A 424 6.56 -19.09 -0.39
CA LEU A 424 5.24 -19.12 -1.03
C LEU A 424 4.10 -19.18 -0.02
N LEU A 425 4.26 -19.99 1.03
CA LEU A 425 3.30 -20.04 2.13
C LEU A 425 3.30 -18.73 2.91
N ILE A 426 4.46 -18.13 3.18
CA ILE A 426 4.53 -16.81 3.80
C ILE A 426 3.81 -15.77 2.94
N TYR A 427 4.03 -15.70 1.62
CA TYR A 427 3.29 -14.76 0.76
C TYR A 427 1.78 -15.01 0.81
N THR A 428 1.37 -16.27 0.80
CA THR A 428 -0.05 -16.65 0.76
C THR A 428 -0.77 -16.31 2.06
N PHE A 429 -0.14 -16.58 3.20
CA PHE A 429 -0.78 -16.45 4.52
C PHE A 429 -0.34 -15.18 5.28
N SER A 430 0.66 -14.44 4.80
CA SER A 430 1.08 -13.18 5.42
C SER A 430 -0.05 -12.16 5.56
N PRO A 431 -0.97 -11.95 4.60
CA PRO A 431 -2.06 -10.97 4.78
C PRO A 431 -3.05 -11.34 5.90
N SER A 432 -3.14 -12.63 6.26
CA SER A 432 -4.09 -13.10 7.28
C SER A 432 -3.44 -13.32 8.64
N SER A 433 -2.30 -14.02 8.66
CA SER A 433 -1.67 -14.51 9.89
C SER A 433 -0.20 -14.13 10.03
N GLY A 434 0.37 -13.39 9.08
CA GLY A 434 1.79 -13.04 9.08
C GLY A 434 2.66 -14.21 8.61
N GLY A 435 2.07 -15.38 8.38
CA GLY A 435 2.73 -16.57 7.84
C GLY A 435 3.80 -17.12 8.77
N HIS A 436 3.51 -17.31 10.06
CA HIS A 436 4.50 -17.87 10.99
C HIS A 436 4.77 -19.34 10.68
N ILE A 437 3.71 -20.14 10.52
CA ILE A 437 3.67 -21.54 10.04
C ILE A 437 4.49 -22.52 10.91
N SER A 438 5.14 -22.00 11.95
CA SER A 438 6.11 -22.69 12.80
C SER A 438 6.00 -22.18 14.24
N PRO A 439 5.86 -23.10 15.21
CA PRO A 439 5.94 -22.77 16.62
C PRO A 439 7.25 -22.08 17.00
N THR A 440 8.37 -22.43 16.35
CA THR A 440 9.67 -21.79 16.61
C THR A 440 9.65 -20.30 16.28
N ILE A 441 9.09 -19.93 15.13
CA ILE A 441 8.98 -18.52 14.71
C ILE A 441 7.98 -17.78 15.61
N THR A 442 6.88 -18.44 16.00
CA THR A 442 5.89 -17.88 16.93
C THR A 442 6.45 -17.63 18.32
N LEU A 443 7.24 -18.56 18.86
CA LEU A 443 7.94 -18.37 20.14
C LEU A 443 8.97 -17.25 20.03
N ALA A 444 9.77 -17.21 18.95
CA ALA A 444 10.79 -16.18 18.74
C ALA A 444 10.17 -14.78 18.63
N THR A 445 9.07 -14.63 17.89
CA THR A 445 8.33 -13.36 17.76
C THR A 445 7.67 -12.93 19.08
N PHE A 446 7.18 -13.88 19.88
CA PHE A 446 6.66 -13.60 21.22
C PHE A 446 7.75 -13.06 22.16
N PHE A 447 8.88 -13.76 22.28
CA PHE A 447 9.99 -13.32 23.13
C PHE A 447 10.70 -12.06 22.61
N ALA A 448 10.66 -11.80 21.30
CA ALA A 448 11.08 -10.54 20.71
C ALA A 448 10.04 -9.40 20.86
N ARG A 449 8.92 -9.64 21.54
CA ARG A 449 7.85 -8.66 21.82
C ARG A 449 7.16 -8.12 20.57
N ILE A 450 7.03 -8.97 19.54
CA ILE A 450 6.32 -8.67 18.29
C ILE A 450 4.84 -9.07 18.38
N ILE A 451 4.54 -10.21 19.02
CA ILE A 451 3.17 -10.73 19.19
C ILE A 451 2.77 -10.86 20.66
N SER A 452 1.47 -10.77 20.93
CA SER A 452 0.91 -10.93 22.28
C SER A 452 0.87 -12.41 22.72
N PHE A 453 0.76 -12.64 24.02
CA PHE A 453 0.63 -13.98 24.61
C PHE A 453 -0.60 -14.73 24.09
N PRO A 454 -1.81 -14.12 24.00
CA PRO A 454 -2.95 -14.80 23.40
C PRO A 454 -2.72 -15.22 21.94
N ARG A 455 -2.09 -14.35 21.13
CA ARG A 455 -1.75 -14.68 19.74
C ARG A 455 -0.81 -15.87 19.67
N MET A 456 0.25 -15.85 20.49
CA MET A 456 1.22 -16.94 20.56
C MET A 456 0.51 -18.26 20.89
N VAL A 457 -0.33 -18.29 21.92
CA VAL A 457 -1.06 -19.51 22.32
C VAL A 457 -1.97 -20.02 21.20
N LEU A 458 -2.73 -19.12 20.56
CA LEU A 458 -3.60 -19.49 19.44
C LEU A 458 -2.78 -20.04 18.28
N TYR A 459 -1.72 -19.35 17.84
CA TYR A 459 -0.89 -19.80 16.74
C TYR A 459 -0.22 -21.14 17.03
N LEU A 460 0.29 -21.35 18.26
CA LEU A 460 0.82 -22.64 18.67
C LEU A 460 -0.24 -23.74 18.58
N ALA A 461 -1.47 -23.47 19.03
CA ALA A 461 -2.58 -24.42 18.90
C ALA A 461 -2.96 -24.68 17.44
N GLY A 462 -3.02 -23.64 16.60
CA GLY A 462 -3.35 -23.75 15.18
C GLY A 462 -2.29 -24.54 14.40
N GLN A 463 -1.01 -24.20 14.60
CA GLN A 463 0.11 -24.84 13.93
C GLN A 463 0.22 -26.32 14.30
N THR A 464 0.00 -26.65 15.59
CA THR A 464 0.01 -28.04 16.06
C THR A 464 -1.19 -28.83 15.56
N LEU A 465 -2.37 -28.23 15.51
CA LEU A 465 -3.57 -28.84 14.93
C LEU A 465 -3.39 -29.10 13.43
N GLY A 466 -2.86 -28.12 12.68
CA GLY A 466 -2.52 -28.27 11.27
C GLY A 466 -1.49 -29.38 11.04
N GLY A 467 -0.44 -29.43 11.86
CA GLY A 467 0.56 -30.51 11.83
C GLY A 467 -0.04 -31.89 12.13
N ALA A 468 -0.93 -31.99 13.13
CA ALA A 468 -1.63 -33.23 13.45
C ALA A 468 -2.53 -33.70 12.30
N PHE A 469 -3.30 -32.80 11.67
CA PHE A 469 -4.10 -33.13 10.49
C PHE A 469 -3.23 -33.58 9.31
N ALA A 470 -2.08 -32.94 9.09
CA ALA A 470 -1.13 -33.36 8.07
C ALA A 470 -0.58 -34.75 8.36
N GLY A 471 -0.31 -35.06 9.63
CA GLY A 471 0.12 -36.39 10.08
C GLY A 471 -0.93 -37.47 9.82
N LEU A 472 -2.21 -37.18 10.13
CA LEU A 472 -3.32 -38.10 9.84
C LEU A 472 -3.50 -38.33 8.33
N ALA A 473 -3.44 -37.26 7.54
CA ALA A 473 -3.51 -37.35 6.08
C ALA A 473 -2.33 -38.17 5.52
N MET A 474 -1.12 -37.94 6.02
CA MET A 474 0.08 -38.66 5.61
C MET A 474 0.02 -40.14 5.99
N HIS A 475 -0.46 -40.48 7.19
CA HIS A 475 -0.70 -41.87 7.59
C HIS A 475 -1.67 -42.57 6.63
N SER A 476 -2.78 -41.91 6.31
CA SER A 476 -3.79 -42.43 5.39
C SER A 476 -3.26 -42.57 3.97
N ALA A 477 -2.42 -41.65 3.51
CA ALA A 477 -1.88 -41.66 2.15
C ALA A 477 -0.73 -42.66 1.97
N TYR A 478 0.09 -42.87 3.01
CA TYR A 478 1.25 -43.77 2.95
C TYR A 478 0.88 -45.23 3.16
N GLY A 479 -0.18 -45.53 3.93
CA GLY A 479 -0.69 -46.89 4.12
C GLY A 479 0.11 -47.77 5.11
N SER A 480 1.14 -47.21 5.75
CA SER A 480 1.94 -47.86 6.80
C SER A 480 2.42 -46.82 7.81
N ARG A 481 2.82 -47.24 9.02
CA ARG A 481 3.53 -46.39 10.01
C ARG A 481 5.05 -46.60 10.01
N GLN A 482 5.53 -47.56 9.23
CA GLN A 482 6.91 -48.04 9.23
C GLN A 482 7.82 -47.18 8.35
N PHE A 483 7.94 -45.91 8.68
CA PHE A 483 8.79 -44.95 7.98
C PHE A 483 9.38 -43.94 8.95
N THR A 484 10.40 -43.23 8.51
CA THR A 484 10.99 -42.10 9.23
C THR A 484 10.99 -40.85 8.36
N VAL A 485 11.03 -39.69 9.00
CA VAL A 485 10.97 -38.38 8.34
C VAL A 485 12.24 -37.61 8.67
N GLY A 486 12.93 -37.14 7.63
CA GLY A 486 14.11 -36.25 7.76
C GLY A 486 13.85 -35.11 8.73
N GLY A 487 14.80 -34.82 9.62
CA GLY A 487 14.66 -33.79 10.66
C GLY A 487 13.92 -34.21 11.94
N CYS A 488 13.18 -35.32 11.93
CA CYS A 488 12.31 -35.72 13.04
C CYS A 488 12.63 -37.09 13.64
N HIS A 489 13.72 -37.72 13.20
CA HIS A 489 14.14 -39.03 13.68
C HIS A 489 15.58 -38.99 14.18
N ILE A 490 15.80 -39.63 15.32
CA ILE A 490 17.11 -39.87 15.93
C ILE A 490 17.20 -41.35 16.27
N ASP A 491 18.28 -41.98 15.85
CA ASP A 491 18.65 -43.30 16.34
C ASP A 491 19.37 -43.17 17.69
N THR A 492 18.63 -43.42 18.76
CA THR A 492 19.12 -43.29 20.14
C THR A 492 20.22 -44.28 20.52
N SER A 493 20.48 -45.29 19.68
CA SER A 493 21.62 -46.20 19.87
C SER A 493 22.95 -45.56 19.44
N MET A 494 22.90 -44.56 18.55
CA MET A 494 24.07 -43.86 18.01
C MET A 494 24.19 -42.43 18.53
N VAL A 495 23.06 -41.75 18.75
CA VAL A 495 23.01 -40.36 19.18
C VAL A 495 22.11 -40.24 20.39
N ASP A 496 22.68 -39.86 21.52
CA ASP A 496 21.90 -39.62 22.73
C ASP A 496 20.98 -38.39 22.55
N ALA A 497 19.85 -38.40 23.26
CA ALA A 497 18.86 -37.33 23.17
C ALA A 497 19.40 -35.95 23.59
N ASN A 498 20.42 -35.89 24.48
CA ASN A 498 21.00 -34.61 24.90
C ASN A 498 21.83 -33.98 23.79
N SER A 499 22.62 -34.79 23.07
CA SER A 499 23.30 -34.33 21.85
C SER A 499 22.31 -33.85 20.80
N GLY A 500 21.19 -34.56 20.62
CA GLY A 500 20.10 -34.13 19.74
C GLY A 500 19.51 -32.78 20.15
N LEU A 501 19.26 -32.58 21.46
CA LEU A 501 18.78 -31.31 22.00
C LEU A 501 19.74 -30.14 21.73
N VAL A 502 21.05 -30.35 21.89
CA VAL A 502 22.05 -29.31 21.63
C VAL A 502 22.04 -28.89 20.17
N ILE A 503 22.00 -29.86 19.25
CA ILE A 503 21.94 -29.56 17.81
C ILE A 503 20.64 -28.83 17.49
N GLU A 504 19.51 -29.31 18.00
CA GLU A 504 18.20 -28.69 17.79
C GLU A 504 18.16 -27.24 18.31
N PHE A 505 18.68 -27.00 19.50
CA PHE A 505 18.81 -25.66 20.10
C PHE A 505 19.67 -24.73 19.23
N VAL A 506 20.90 -25.14 18.88
CA VAL A 506 21.83 -24.29 18.10
C VAL A 506 21.27 -24.03 16.71
N ALA A 507 20.67 -25.03 16.07
CA ALA A 507 20.08 -24.90 14.75
C ALA A 507 18.85 -23.98 14.77
N CYS A 508 17.97 -24.10 15.77
CA CYS A 508 16.85 -23.18 15.95
C CYS A 508 17.33 -21.75 16.22
N LEU A 509 18.37 -21.60 17.06
CA LEU A 509 18.98 -20.29 17.34
C LEU A 509 19.54 -19.67 16.06
N ALA A 510 20.28 -20.43 15.26
CA ALA A 510 20.79 -19.97 13.96
C ALA A 510 19.65 -19.56 13.01
N LEU A 511 18.61 -20.40 12.90
CA LEU A 511 17.44 -20.10 12.06
C LEU A 511 16.78 -18.78 12.47
N ILE A 512 16.45 -18.59 13.75
CA ILE A 512 15.73 -17.39 14.18
C ILE A 512 16.60 -16.14 14.06
N PHE A 513 17.90 -16.20 14.35
CA PHE A 513 18.80 -15.06 14.14
C PHE A 513 18.96 -14.70 12.66
N LEU A 514 19.09 -15.69 11.78
CA LEU A 514 19.16 -15.44 10.34
C LEU A 514 17.83 -14.89 9.81
N ALA A 515 16.71 -15.50 10.17
CA ALA A 515 15.38 -15.06 9.74
C ALA A 515 15.06 -13.65 10.24
N PHE A 516 15.32 -13.35 11.52
CA PHE A 516 15.11 -12.01 12.04
C PHE A 516 16.11 -11.02 11.46
N GLY A 517 17.40 -11.31 11.52
CA GLY A 517 18.46 -10.41 11.08
C GLY A 517 18.54 -10.17 9.57
N THR A 518 17.75 -10.87 8.74
CA THR A 518 17.70 -10.63 7.28
C THR A 518 16.30 -10.36 6.75
N ALA A 519 15.25 -10.87 7.39
CA ALA A 519 13.89 -10.80 6.87
C ALA A 519 12.91 -10.05 7.78
N LEU A 520 13.03 -10.19 9.11
CA LEU A 520 12.04 -9.65 10.07
C LEU A 520 12.53 -8.40 10.82
N ASP A 521 13.78 -7.98 10.61
CA ASP A 521 14.32 -6.73 11.13
C ASP A 521 13.93 -5.55 10.22
N PRO A 522 13.15 -4.56 10.70
CA PRO A 522 12.76 -3.39 9.91
C PRO A 522 13.96 -2.61 9.35
N ARG A 523 15.10 -2.62 10.05
CA ARG A 523 16.33 -1.95 9.60
C ARG A 523 16.85 -2.57 8.30
N GLN A 524 16.67 -3.89 8.13
CA GLN A 524 17.11 -4.63 6.94
C GLN A 524 16.14 -4.49 5.77
N ALA A 525 14.87 -4.22 6.04
CA ALA A 525 13.91 -3.91 4.99
C ALA A 525 14.30 -2.67 4.17
N ASN A 526 15.01 -1.70 4.76
CA ASN A 526 15.56 -0.55 4.03
C ASN A 526 16.68 -0.93 3.03
N VAL A 527 17.34 -2.07 3.24
CA VAL A 527 18.43 -2.55 2.40
C VAL A 527 17.92 -3.49 1.32
N PHE A 528 17.11 -4.49 1.69
CA PHE A 528 16.69 -5.57 0.79
C PHE A 528 15.24 -5.45 0.29
N GLY A 529 14.44 -4.57 0.89
CA GLY A 529 13.01 -4.40 0.60
C GLY A 529 12.11 -5.49 1.21
N HIS A 530 10.92 -5.11 1.66
CA HIS A 530 9.96 -6.02 2.30
C HIS A 530 9.53 -7.21 1.43
N ALA A 531 9.55 -7.04 0.11
CA ALA A 531 9.16 -8.08 -0.83
C ALA A 531 10.13 -9.26 -0.85
N THR A 532 11.41 -9.08 -0.48
CA THR A 532 12.41 -10.16 -0.53
C THR A 532 12.50 -10.95 0.78
N SER A 533 11.97 -10.42 1.88
CA SER A 533 12.02 -11.03 3.21
C SER A 533 11.60 -12.52 3.25
N PRO A 534 10.47 -12.96 2.65
CA PRO A 534 10.08 -14.37 2.71
C PRO A 534 11.11 -15.33 2.10
N TRP A 535 11.81 -14.91 1.04
CA TRP A 535 12.87 -15.70 0.42
C TRP A 535 14.06 -15.92 1.35
N PHE A 536 14.47 -14.90 2.10
CA PHE A 536 15.56 -15.05 3.08
C PHE A 536 15.19 -15.98 4.23
N VAL A 537 13.93 -15.99 4.66
CA VAL A 537 13.43 -17.00 5.63
C VAL A 537 13.55 -18.41 5.05
N GLY A 538 13.13 -18.61 3.79
CA GLY A 538 13.27 -19.89 3.09
C GLY A 538 14.73 -20.33 2.94
N ILE A 539 15.63 -19.41 2.57
CA ILE A 539 17.08 -19.66 2.45
C ILE A 539 17.69 -20.06 3.80
N ALA A 540 17.38 -19.32 4.86
CA ALA A 540 17.86 -19.63 6.21
C ALA A 540 17.41 -21.02 6.66
N LEU A 541 16.12 -21.34 6.48
CA LEU A 541 15.58 -22.66 6.80
C LEU A 541 16.23 -23.77 5.97
N ALA A 542 16.42 -23.55 4.67
CA ALA A 542 17.07 -24.50 3.77
C ALA A 542 18.51 -24.81 4.19
N ILE A 543 19.31 -23.78 4.47
CA ILE A 543 20.72 -23.94 4.86
C ILE A 543 20.85 -24.67 6.20
N VAL A 544 20.06 -24.28 7.20
CA VAL A 544 20.13 -24.89 8.54
C VAL A 544 19.61 -26.32 8.52
N SER A 545 18.50 -26.58 7.84
CA SER A 545 17.93 -27.94 7.73
C SER A 545 18.87 -28.88 6.97
N TRP A 546 19.45 -28.43 5.86
CA TRP A 546 20.38 -29.24 5.08
C TRP A 546 21.72 -29.45 5.81
N GLY A 547 22.32 -28.38 6.35
CA GLY A 547 23.64 -28.43 6.99
C GLY A 547 23.71 -29.30 8.25
N THR A 548 22.57 -29.59 8.87
CA THR A 548 22.49 -30.44 10.08
C THR A 548 22.21 -31.91 9.78
N ALA A 549 21.89 -32.28 8.54
CA ALA A 549 21.22 -33.56 8.28
C ALA A 549 22.09 -34.73 7.79
N PHE A 550 23.29 -34.45 7.27
CA PHE A 550 24.20 -35.48 6.76
C PHE A 550 25.55 -35.52 7.49
N THR A 551 25.72 -34.69 8.52
CA THR A 551 26.99 -34.50 9.23
C THR A 551 27.22 -35.49 10.37
N ARG A 552 26.16 -36.15 10.85
CA ARG A 552 26.23 -37.12 11.97
C ARG A 552 25.36 -38.34 11.70
N GLU A 553 25.97 -39.52 11.71
CA GLU A 553 25.23 -40.78 11.58
C GLU A 553 24.22 -40.96 12.73
N GLY A 554 23.06 -41.53 12.43
CA GLY A 554 21.95 -41.66 13.38
C GLY A 554 21.16 -40.37 13.66
N TYR A 555 21.53 -39.24 13.05
CA TYR A 555 20.80 -37.98 13.14
C TYR A 555 20.54 -37.41 11.75
N ILE A 556 19.26 -37.37 11.34
CA ILE A 556 18.88 -37.01 9.96
C ILE A 556 18.41 -35.55 9.82
N GLY A 557 18.96 -34.66 10.65
CA GLY A 557 18.76 -33.21 10.58
C GLY A 557 18.00 -32.62 11.74
N ALA A 558 18.10 -31.30 11.85
CA ALA A 558 17.30 -30.52 12.79
C ALA A 558 15.87 -30.35 12.27
N SER A 559 14.91 -30.43 13.18
CA SER A 559 13.50 -30.24 12.86
C SER A 559 13.19 -28.78 12.58
N LEU A 560 13.64 -27.91 13.49
CA LEU A 560 13.43 -26.46 13.46
C LEU A 560 11.97 -26.03 13.61
N ASN A 561 11.02 -26.97 13.66
CA ASN A 561 9.58 -26.71 13.74
C ASN A 561 8.89 -27.82 14.58
N PRO A 562 8.49 -27.54 15.83
CA PRO A 562 7.81 -28.51 16.68
C PRO A 562 6.55 -29.14 16.06
N ALA A 563 5.72 -28.34 15.35
CA ALA A 563 4.50 -28.81 14.71
C ALA A 563 4.78 -29.79 13.55
N ARG A 564 5.93 -29.63 12.88
CA ARG A 564 6.38 -30.55 11.83
C ARG A 564 6.65 -31.94 12.38
N CYS A 565 7.45 -32.04 13.44
CA CYS A 565 7.71 -33.36 14.03
C CYS A 565 6.51 -33.93 14.75
N LEU A 566 5.67 -33.11 15.37
CA LEU A 566 4.39 -33.57 15.89
C LEU A 566 3.58 -34.27 14.79
N GLY A 567 3.45 -33.66 13.61
CA GLY A 567 2.77 -34.28 12.47
C GLY A 567 3.42 -35.58 12.00
N ALA A 568 4.75 -35.63 11.93
CA ALA A 568 5.48 -36.85 11.61
C ALA A 568 5.21 -37.99 12.61
N TYR A 569 5.13 -37.69 13.91
CA TYR A 569 4.85 -38.67 14.97
C TYR A 569 3.40 -39.12 14.99
N VAL A 570 2.45 -38.21 14.71
CA VAL A 570 1.04 -38.57 14.49
C VAL A 570 0.93 -39.55 13.31
N ALA A 571 1.72 -39.35 12.26
CA ALA A 571 1.74 -40.21 11.08
C ALA A 571 2.40 -41.57 11.31
N SER A 572 3.41 -41.61 12.19
CA SER A 572 4.22 -42.79 12.50
C SER A 572 4.01 -43.23 13.96
N GLU A 573 4.97 -42.96 14.84
CA GLU A 573 4.96 -43.26 16.28
C GLU A 573 5.68 -42.14 17.06
N PHE A 574 5.29 -41.94 18.32
CA PHE A 574 5.91 -40.95 19.20
C PHE A 574 7.17 -41.51 19.86
N PRO A 575 8.36 -40.94 19.60
CA PRO A 575 9.59 -41.38 20.24
C PRO A 575 9.74 -40.79 21.65
N SER A 576 10.51 -41.45 22.52
CA SER A 576 10.80 -40.96 23.88
C SER A 576 11.54 -39.61 23.91
N TYR A 577 12.25 -39.26 22.85
CA TYR A 577 12.97 -38.00 22.71
C TYR A 577 12.14 -36.86 22.10
N HIS A 578 10.84 -37.05 21.81
CA HIS A 578 10.02 -36.06 21.12
C HIS A 578 10.04 -34.66 21.78
N TRP A 579 10.28 -34.60 23.10
CA TRP A 579 10.36 -33.37 23.89
C TRP A 579 11.49 -32.43 23.45
N ILE A 580 12.57 -32.94 22.85
CA ILE A 580 13.71 -32.11 22.43
C ILE A 580 13.29 -31.10 21.36
N HIS A 581 12.35 -31.50 20.49
CA HIS A 581 11.82 -30.65 19.43
C HIS A 581 10.89 -29.55 19.96
N TRP A 582 10.62 -29.51 21.26
CA TRP A 582 9.88 -28.44 21.92
C TRP A 582 10.79 -27.59 22.80
N ILE A 583 11.61 -28.24 23.62
CA ILE A 583 12.53 -27.57 24.55
C ILE A 583 13.63 -26.82 23.79
N GLY A 584 14.22 -27.42 22.75
CA GLY A 584 15.27 -26.78 21.94
C GLY A 584 14.81 -25.44 21.35
N PRO A 585 13.72 -25.43 20.56
CA PRO A 585 13.15 -24.19 20.01
C PRO A 585 12.72 -23.16 21.07
N LEU A 586 12.14 -23.61 22.20
CA LEU A 586 11.73 -22.72 23.28
C LEU A 586 12.92 -22.00 23.91
N VAL A 587 13.97 -22.74 24.29
CA VAL A 587 15.18 -22.16 24.91
C VAL A 587 15.91 -21.25 23.91
N ALA A 588 15.97 -21.63 22.63
CA ALA A 588 16.51 -20.79 21.57
C ALA A 588 15.74 -19.46 21.45
N SER A 589 14.41 -19.53 21.46
CA SER A 589 13.54 -18.35 21.35
C SER A 589 13.68 -17.41 22.55
N VAL A 590 13.83 -17.95 23.76
CA VAL A 590 14.13 -17.15 24.98
C VAL A 590 15.47 -16.43 24.83
N GLY A 591 16.53 -17.14 24.44
CA GLY A 591 17.86 -16.56 24.24
C GLY A 591 17.87 -15.46 23.17
N HIS A 592 17.19 -15.70 22.05
CA HIS A 592 16.97 -14.71 20.99
C HIS A 592 16.21 -13.47 21.49
N GLY A 593 15.12 -13.67 22.25
CA GLY A 593 14.36 -12.57 22.83
C GLY A 593 15.17 -11.72 23.80
N LEU A 594 16.07 -12.31 24.59
CA LEU A 594 17.00 -11.56 25.45
C LEU A 594 17.93 -10.64 24.64
N VAL A 595 18.40 -11.07 23.47
CA VAL A 595 19.21 -10.23 22.60
C VAL A 595 18.38 -9.07 22.05
N TYR A 596 17.17 -9.33 21.56
CA TYR A 596 16.25 -8.28 21.11
C TYR A 596 15.62 -7.44 22.23
N PHE A 597 15.84 -7.82 23.49
CA PHE A 597 15.57 -6.96 24.62
C PHE A 597 16.67 -5.90 24.80
N VAL A 598 17.92 -6.28 24.54
CA VAL A 598 19.10 -5.39 24.62
C VAL A 598 19.26 -4.53 23.36
N ASP A 599 19.12 -5.12 22.18
CA ASP A 599 19.08 -4.43 20.87
C ASP A 599 17.67 -4.54 20.27
N PRO A 600 16.73 -3.70 20.70
CA PRO A 600 15.36 -3.76 20.21
C PRO A 600 15.28 -3.47 18.71
N LEU A 601 14.43 -4.24 18.03
CA LEU A 601 14.11 -4.09 16.59
C LEU A 601 13.68 -2.67 16.21
N TRP A 602 13.14 -1.94 17.19
CA TRP A 602 12.77 -0.54 17.08
C TRP A 602 13.49 0.23 18.17
N THR A 603 14.20 1.28 17.77
CA THR A 603 14.68 2.28 18.72
C THR A 603 13.51 3.23 18.99
N GLU A 604 13.07 3.31 20.25
CA GLU A 604 12.31 4.48 20.67
C GLU A 604 13.22 5.69 20.42
N THR A 605 12.86 6.56 19.48
CA THR A 605 13.40 7.91 19.47
C THR A 605 12.96 8.56 20.77
N ARG A 606 13.79 8.43 21.81
CA ARG A 606 13.74 9.32 22.96
C ARG A 606 14.03 10.71 22.40
N HIS A 607 12.98 11.44 22.02
CA HIS A 607 13.01 12.88 22.07
C HIS A 607 13.09 13.26 23.54
N SER A 608 14.30 13.15 24.10
CA SER A 608 14.63 13.73 25.39
C SER A 608 14.64 15.25 25.22
N ALA A 609 13.64 15.88 25.82
CA ALA A 609 13.56 17.28 26.26
C ALA A 609 13.78 18.40 25.24
#